data_AF-A0A7S4MH97-F1
#
_entry.id   AF-A0A7S4MH97-F1
#
_cell.length_a   1.000
_cell.length_b   1.000
_cell.length_c   1.000
_cell.angle_alpha   90.00
_cell.angle_beta   90.00
_cell.angle_gamma   90.00
#
_symmetry.space_group_name_H-M   'P 1'
#
loop_
_entity.id
_entity.type
_entity.pdbx_description
1 polymer ?
#
loop_
_entity_poly.entity_id
_entity_poly.type
_entity_poly.pdbx_seq_one_letter_code
_entity_poly.pdbx_strand_id
1 'polypeptide(L)'
;GVTVKMDQGGEQQVLEGELEDLLRFNETLMRENELFESHLQRTVPSFVPDDDDGPRGAGGRKKSVTIKKTQHLLLTTEQKYDIAVQEMEEVRDEIERTKSNSEKLLDSLRASMEECDVRIAEIKKDAYEFKRDIVTGAENFRTGKTIAEKAVRYMEEKLRAKGAMAEKLRLKNMTLKTQIQKMDTQLQQKEDMGEVLHVIDFDQLKIENQQYLEKIEERNNELLRLKLTTGNTVQVLNTLKHRLNNLTSESEWLKRETNQRKESLVKITEEISRVEQEKEQAARLDRKLRREENTESNMPQVLDYVSQKAEMYELERQLNAWNRKVEIADMEARRYAQLTRKFSGGS
;
A
#
# COMPACT_ATOMS: atom_id res chain seq x y z
N GLY A 1 -53.38 -67.72 -7.78
CA GLY A 1 -52.42 -68.84 -7.92
C GLY A 1 -51.07 -68.41 -8.48
N VAL A 2 -51.05 -67.64 -9.59
CA VAL A 2 -49.80 -67.27 -10.29
C VAL A 2 -49.23 -65.92 -9.85
N THR A 3 -50.08 -64.98 -9.39
CA THR A 3 -49.65 -63.65 -8.92
C THR A 3 -48.84 -63.69 -7.61
N VAL A 4 -49.11 -64.66 -6.73
CA VAL A 4 -48.45 -64.77 -5.41
C VAL A 4 -47.04 -65.37 -5.51
N LYS A 5 -46.75 -66.17 -6.55
CA LYS A 5 -45.41 -66.78 -6.74
C LYS A 5 -44.39 -65.84 -7.36
N MET A 6 -44.81 -64.85 -8.13
CA MET A 6 -43.93 -63.79 -8.66
C MET A 6 -43.54 -62.79 -7.56
N ASP A 7 -44.48 -62.52 -6.64
CA ASP A 7 -44.29 -61.62 -5.49
C ASP A 7 -43.26 -62.19 -4.48
N GLN A 8 -43.36 -63.49 -4.19
CA GLN A 8 -42.43 -64.21 -3.30
C GLN A 8 -40.99 -64.27 -3.82
N GLY A 9 -40.79 -64.31 -5.14
CA GLY A 9 -39.45 -64.30 -5.74
C GLY A 9 -38.79 -62.92 -5.68
N GLY A 10 -39.57 -61.85 -5.78
CA GLY A 10 -39.11 -60.48 -5.54
C GLY A 10 -38.79 -60.24 -4.06
N GLU A 11 -39.66 -60.70 -3.15
CA GLU A 11 -39.42 -60.66 -1.70
C GLU A 11 -38.16 -61.43 -1.30
N GLN A 12 -37.91 -62.61 -1.89
CA GLN A 12 -36.68 -63.38 -1.63
C GLN A 12 -35.41 -62.64 -2.08
N GLN A 13 -35.42 -61.99 -3.25
CA GLN A 13 -34.27 -61.20 -3.70
C GLN A 13 -34.02 -59.97 -2.84
N VAL A 14 -35.09 -59.33 -2.34
CA VAL A 14 -34.96 -58.21 -1.39
C VAL A 14 -34.38 -58.69 -0.07
N LEU A 15 -34.84 -59.82 0.46
CA LEU A 15 -34.34 -60.41 1.70
C LEU A 15 -32.87 -60.88 1.58
N GLU A 16 -32.47 -61.41 0.42
CA GLU A 16 -31.06 -61.75 0.17
C GLU A 16 -30.17 -60.50 0.15
N GLY A 17 -30.63 -59.41 -0.48
CA GLY A 17 -29.91 -58.12 -0.45
C GLY A 17 -29.79 -57.55 0.96
N GLU A 18 -30.87 -57.56 1.74
CA GLU A 18 -30.84 -57.12 3.15
C GLU A 18 -29.89 -57.96 4.01
N LEU A 19 -29.81 -59.27 3.77
CA LEU A 19 -28.88 -60.16 4.46
C LEU A 19 -27.42 -59.85 4.10
N GLU A 20 -27.11 -59.60 2.83
CA GLU A 20 -25.77 -59.19 2.40
C GLU A 20 -25.36 -57.86 3.03
N ASP A 21 -26.26 -56.88 3.07
CA ASP A 21 -26.00 -55.58 3.70
C ASP A 21 -25.78 -55.71 5.21
N LEU A 22 -26.57 -56.56 5.89
CA LEU A 22 -26.38 -56.85 7.32
C LEU A 22 -25.05 -57.55 7.59
N LEU A 23 -24.62 -58.47 6.73
CA LEU A 23 -23.32 -59.14 6.87
C LEU A 23 -22.16 -58.14 6.70
N ARG A 24 -22.22 -57.25 5.70
CA ARG A 24 -21.22 -56.19 5.51
C ARG A 24 -21.18 -55.22 6.69
N PHE A 25 -22.34 -54.85 7.22
CA PHE A 25 -22.44 -54.00 8.39
C PHE A 25 -21.84 -54.68 9.64
N ASN A 26 -22.14 -55.96 9.85
CA ASN A 26 -21.59 -56.74 10.96
C ASN A 26 -20.06 -56.85 10.87
N GLU A 27 -19.53 -57.12 9.66
CA GLU A 27 -18.09 -57.17 9.42
C GLU A 27 -17.41 -55.82 9.72
N THR A 28 -18.07 -54.71 9.40
CA THR A 28 -17.57 -53.37 9.72
C THR A 28 -17.53 -53.12 11.24
N LEU A 29 -18.59 -53.51 11.96
CA LEU A 29 -18.62 -53.42 13.42
C LEU A 29 -17.57 -54.31 14.10
N MET A 30 -17.32 -55.49 13.56
CA MET A 30 -16.26 -56.38 14.06
C MET A 30 -14.89 -55.72 13.96
N ARG A 31 -14.55 -55.16 12.80
CA ARG A 31 -13.29 -54.42 12.61
C ARG A 31 -13.17 -53.20 13.52
N GLU A 32 -14.27 -52.48 13.71
CA GLU A 32 -14.33 -51.33 14.61
C GLU A 32 -14.09 -51.75 16.07
N ASN A 33 -14.69 -52.86 16.51
CA ASN A 33 -14.49 -53.40 17.85
C ASN A 33 -13.05 -53.90 18.05
N GLU A 34 -12.46 -54.58 17.07
CA GLU A 34 -11.05 -55.02 17.12
C GLU A 34 -10.11 -53.83 17.32
N LEU A 35 -10.35 -52.72 16.60
CA LEU A 35 -9.59 -51.48 16.75
C LEU A 35 -9.72 -50.92 18.17
N PHE A 36 -10.94 -50.87 18.73
CA PHE A 36 -11.13 -50.37 20.10
C PHE A 36 -10.57 -51.30 21.16
N GLU A 37 -10.64 -52.62 20.97
CA GLU A 37 -10.03 -53.59 21.87
C GLU A 37 -8.51 -53.46 21.89
N SER A 38 -7.89 -53.32 20.72
CA SER A 38 -6.46 -53.06 20.54
C SER A 38 -6.02 -51.79 21.29
N HIS A 39 -6.81 -50.73 21.16
CA HIS A 39 -6.60 -49.48 21.87
C HIS A 39 -6.75 -49.62 23.39
N LEU A 40 -7.79 -50.32 23.82
CA LEU A 40 -8.09 -50.51 25.24
C LEU A 40 -7.01 -51.35 25.93
N GLN A 41 -6.49 -52.38 25.26
CA GLN A 41 -5.42 -53.23 25.78
C GLN A 41 -4.12 -52.44 26.02
N ARG A 42 -3.85 -51.39 25.24
CA ARG A 42 -2.69 -50.52 25.41
C ARG A 42 -2.91 -49.40 26.42
N THR A 43 -4.09 -48.80 26.43
CA THR A 43 -4.38 -47.59 27.23
C THR A 43 -4.86 -47.88 28.64
N VAL A 44 -5.55 -49.00 28.87
CA VAL A 44 -5.97 -49.40 30.20
C VAL A 44 -4.84 -50.22 30.83
N PRO A 45 -4.22 -49.77 31.93
CA PRO A 45 -3.25 -50.59 32.64
C PRO A 45 -3.93 -51.90 33.00
N SER A 46 -3.32 -53.03 32.63
CA SER A 46 -3.75 -54.35 33.07
C SER A 46 -4.04 -54.28 34.57
N PHE A 47 -5.32 -54.36 34.94
CA PHE A 47 -5.71 -54.54 36.33
C PHE A 47 -5.32 -55.97 36.66
N VAL A 48 -4.05 -56.17 37.01
CA VAL A 48 -3.58 -57.43 37.57
C VAL A 48 -4.42 -57.63 38.83
N PRO A 49 -5.26 -58.68 38.92
CA PRO A 49 -5.83 -59.03 40.19
C PRO A 49 -4.65 -59.40 41.08
N ASP A 50 -4.46 -58.63 42.14
CA ASP A 50 -3.51 -58.94 43.21
C ASP A 50 -3.97 -60.27 43.82
N ASP A 51 -3.43 -61.40 43.36
CA ASP A 51 -3.52 -62.69 44.04
C ASP A 51 -2.60 -62.62 45.26
N ASP A 52 -3.02 -61.85 46.27
CA ASP A 52 -2.43 -61.85 47.60
C ASP A 52 -3.18 -62.87 48.49
N ASP A 53 -2.55 -64.02 48.65
CA ASP A 53 -3.03 -65.14 49.45
C ASP A 53 -2.72 -64.92 50.95
N GLY A 54 -3.58 -64.15 51.63
CA GLY A 54 -3.91 -64.23 53.08
C GLY A 54 -3.15 -63.33 54.09
N PRO A 55 -3.57 -63.23 55.39
CA PRO A 55 -4.80 -63.70 56.04
C PRO A 55 -5.60 -62.62 56.80
N ARG A 56 -6.89 -62.93 57.01
CA ARG A 56 -7.89 -62.37 57.95
C ARG A 56 -7.42 -61.33 58.98
N GLY A 57 -7.94 -60.10 58.85
CA GLY A 57 -7.99 -59.08 59.89
C GLY A 57 -9.30 -58.29 59.80
N ALA A 58 -10.02 -58.20 60.92
CA ALA A 58 -11.39 -57.70 61.02
C ALA A 58 -11.52 -56.17 60.87
N GLY A 59 -12.69 -55.73 60.39
CA GLY A 59 -13.27 -54.43 60.75
C GLY A 59 -13.05 -53.30 59.76
N GLY A 60 -13.86 -53.26 58.68
CA GLY A 60 -13.89 -52.12 57.77
C GLY A 60 -15.24 -52.02 57.05
N ARG A 61 -15.97 -50.94 57.31
CA ARG A 61 -17.25 -50.57 56.68
C ARG A 61 -17.23 -50.76 55.16
N LYS A 62 -18.02 -51.70 54.64
CA LYS A 62 -18.36 -51.77 53.22
C LYS A 62 -19.16 -50.53 52.82
N LYS A 63 -18.51 -49.50 52.27
CA LYS A 63 -19.20 -48.55 51.40
C LYS A 63 -19.49 -49.32 50.11
N SER A 64 -20.75 -49.73 49.95
CA SER A 64 -21.30 -50.10 48.66
C SER A 64 -21.07 -48.93 47.71
N VAL A 65 -20.04 -49.03 46.88
CA VAL A 65 -19.97 -48.22 45.66
C VAL A 65 -21.05 -48.82 44.78
N THR A 66 -22.22 -48.18 44.81
CA THR A 66 -23.26 -48.40 43.83
C THR A 66 -22.60 -48.21 42.47
N ILE A 67 -22.38 -49.32 41.76
CA ILE A 67 -22.15 -49.30 40.32
C ILE A 67 -23.44 -48.73 39.76
N LYS A 68 -23.51 -47.39 39.67
CA LYS A 68 -24.40 -46.73 38.74
C LYS A 68 -24.08 -47.43 37.43
N LYS A 69 -25.06 -48.14 36.86
CA LYS A 69 -25.04 -48.50 35.46
C LYS A 69 -24.83 -47.18 34.73
N THR A 70 -23.57 -46.84 34.48
CA THR A 70 -23.19 -45.84 33.53
C THR A 70 -23.85 -46.38 32.27
N GLN A 71 -24.93 -45.73 31.84
CA GLN A 71 -25.39 -45.88 30.48
C GLN A 71 -24.12 -45.84 29.65
N HIS A 72 -23.86 -46.89 28.87
CA HIS A 72 -22.77 -46.87 27.90
C HIS A 72 -22.99 -45.58 27.09
N LEU A 73 -22.25 -44.50 27.42
CA LEU A 73 -22.16 -43.37 26.53
C LEU A 73 -21.44 -43.95 25.33
N LEU A 74 -22.19 -44.17 24.26
CA LEU A 74 -21.58 -44.48 22.99
C LEU A 74 -20.57 -43.37 22.69
N LEU A 75 -19.34 -43.76 22.35
CA LEU A 75 -18.31 -42.83 21.92
C LEU A 75 -18.88 -41.95 20.81
N THR A 76 -18.66 -40.65 20.90
CA THR A 76 -19.03 -39.75 19.82
C THR A 76 -18.24 -40.10 18.57
N THR A 77 -18.75 -39.74 17.39
CA THR A 77 -18.04 -39.99 16.12
C THR A 77 -16.65 -39.34 16.11
N GLU A 78 -16.49 -38.21 16.79
CA GLU A 78 -15.21 -37.52 17.00
C GLU A 78 -14.26 -38.36 17.88
N GLN A 79 -14.72 -38.85 19.03
CA GLN A 79 -13.91 -39.72 19.90
C GLN A 79 -13.49 -41.03 19.21
N LYS A 80 -14.39 -41.62 18.42
CA LYS A 80 -14.08 -42.81 17.62
C LYS A 80 -13.02 -42.53 16.55
N TYR A 81 -13.11 -41.37 15.91
CA TYR A 81 -12.13 -40.93 14.93
C TYR A 81 -10.76 -40.71 15.57
N ASP A 82 -10.71 -40.04 16.72
CA ASP A 82 -9.45 -39.81 17.45
C ASP A 82 -8.77 -41.12 17.85
N ILE A 83 -9.54 -42.08 18.37
CA ILE A 83 -9.01 -43.43 18.71
C ILE A 83 -8.51 -44.13 17.44
N ALA A 84 -9.23 -44.05 16.32
CA ALA A 84 -8.80 -44.67 15.07
C ALA A 84 -7.54 -44.02 14.49
N VAL A 85 -7.37 -42.71 14.62
CA VAL A 85 -6.15 -42.01 14.22
C VAL A 85 -4.99 -42.44 15.10
N GLN A 86 -5.17 -42.48 16.42
CA GLN A 86 -4.14 -42.92 17.35
C GLN A 86 -3.71 -44.37 17.07
N GLU A 87 -4.66 -45.30 16.92
CA GLU A 87 -4.34 -46.69 16.58
C GLU A 87 -3.62 -46.81 15.24
N MET A 88 -3.99 -45.99 14.26
CA MET A 88 -3.31 -45.95 12.97
C MET A 88 -1.86 -45.50 13.09
N GLU A 89 -1.59 -44.46 13.89
CA GLU A 89 -0.23 -43.99 14.18
C GLU A 89 0.58 -45.06 14.92
N GLU A 90 0.00 -45.71 15.92
CA GLU A 90 0.71 -46.72 16.69
C GLU A 90 1.04 -47.97 15.86
N VAL A 91 0.13 -48.41 14.98
CA VAL A 91 0.40 -49.50 14.03
C VAL A 91 1.49 -49.11 13.03
N ARG A 92 1.51 -47.85 12.57
CA ARG A 92 2.59 -47.35 11.71
C ARG A 92 3.94 -47.41 12.42
N ASP A 93 4.00 -46.93 13.65
CA ASP A 93 5.23 -46.99 14.43
C ASP A 93 5.67 -48.44 14.70
N GLU A 94 4.72 -49.35 14.98
CA GLU A 94 5.03 -50.77 15.17
C GLU A 94 5.60 -51.41 13.91
N ILE A 95 5.04 -51.10 12.74
CA ILE A 95 5.56 -51.53 11.43
C ILE A 95 7.00 -51.01 11.24
N GLU A 96 7.25 -49.72 11.52
CA GLU A 96 8.58 -49.13 11.38
C GLU A 96 9.60 -49.74 12.33
N ARG A 97 9.24 -49.92 13.61
CA ARG A 97 10.08 -50.60 14.61
C ARG A 97 10.40 -52.03 14.19
N THR A 98 9.39 -52.79 13.74
CA THR A 98 9.55 -54.17 13.29
C THR A 98 10.43 -54.25 12.05
N LYS A 99 10.25 -53.33 11.10
CA LYS A 99 11.09 -53.23 9.90
C LYS A 99 12.54 -52.93 10.26
N SER A 100 12.79 -51.92 11.10
CA SER A 100 14.15 -51.56 11.55
C SER A 100 14.84 -52.72 12.28
N ASN A 101 14.12 -53.42 13.16
CA ASN A 101 14.65 -54.59 13.86
C ASN A 101 14.96 -55.74 12.89
N SER A 102 14.10 -55.98 11.90
CA SER A 102 14.30 -57.00 10.88
C SER A 102 15.51 -56.70 10.01
N GLU A 103 15.71 -55.44 9.61
CA GLU A 103 16.88 -55.00 8.84
C GLU A 103 18.18 -55.21 9.63
N LYS A 104 18.23 -54.78 10.91
CA LYS A 104 19.37 -55.02 11.80
C LYS A 104 19.68 -56.51 11.95
N LEU A 105 18.64 -57.35 12.10
CA LEU A 105 18.82 -58.79 12.21
C LEU A 105 19.37 -59.39 10.90
N LEU A 106 18.83 -58.98 9.75
CA LEU A 106 19.32 -59.42 8.44
C LEU A 106 20.79 -59.06 8.24
N ASP A 107 21.20 -57.84 8.60
CA ASP A 107 22.59 -57.41 8.50
C ASP A 107 23.51 -58.20 9.43
N SER A 108 23.06 -58.48 10.66
CA SER A 108 23.81 -59.34 11.59
C SER A 108 23.96 -60.77 11.06
N LEU A 109 22.90 -61.35 10.48
CA LEU A 109 22.94 -62.69 9.90
C LEU A 109 23.85 -62.73 8.67
N ARG A 110 23.80 -61.71 7.81
CA ARG A 110 24.72 -61.58 6.66
C ARG A 110 26.17 -61.51 7.12
N ALA A 111 26.48 -60.65 8.09
CA ALA A 111 27.83 -60.55 8.64
C ALA A 111 28.32 -61.89 9.23
N SER A 112 27.44 -62.62 9.92
CA SER A 112 27.77 -63.94 10.48
C SER A 112 28.01 -64.99 9.40
N MET A 113 27.21 -65.00 8.32
CA MET A 113 27.41 -65.91 7.19
C MET A 113 28.75 -65.62 6.48
N GLU A 114 29.05 -64.35 6.21
CA GLU A 114 30.32 -63.95 5.61
C GLU A 114 31.51 -64.32 6.50
N GLU A 115 31.42 -64.12 7.82
CA GLU A 115 32.44 -64.56 8.77
C GLU A 115 32.64 -66.09 8.71
N CYS A 116 31.55 -66.85 8.69
CA CYS A 116 31.59 -68.31 8.59
C CYS A 116 32.28 -68.77 7.30
N ASP A 117 31.95 -68.15 6.16
CA ASP A 117 32.55 -68.48 4.87
C ASP A 117 34.06 -68.20 4.86
N VAL A 118 34.47 -67.04 5.37
CA VAL A 118 35.89 -66.69 5.52
C VAL A 118 36.60 -67.70 6.41
N ARG A 119 36.00 -68.04 7.56
CA ARG A 119 36.58 -68.99 8.51
C ARG A 119 36.69 -70.40 7.94
N ILE A 120 35.69 -70.86 7.19
CA ILE A 120 35.74 -72.16 6.51
C ILE A 120 36.84 -72.18 5.47
N ALA A 121 36.98 -71.12 4.67
CA ALA A 121 38.05 -71.01 3.67
C ALA A 121 39.44 -71.02 4.32
N GLU A 122 39.62 -70.28 5.42
CA GLU A 122 40.86 -70.26 6.19
C GLU A 122 41.21 -71.63 6.77
N ILE A 123 40.25 -72.32 7.41
CA ILE A 123 40.47 -73.66 7.98
C ILE A 123 40.84 -74.66 6.88
N LYS A 124 40.16 -74.63 5.74
CA LYS A 124 40.47 -75.51 4.60
C LYS A 124 41.89 -75.28 4.09
N LYS A 125 42.28 -74.00 3.95
CA LYS A 125 43.64 -73.62 3.54
C LYS A 125 44.69 -74.07 4.57
N ASP A 126 44.46 -73.80 5.85
CA ASP A 126 45.37 -74.18 6.94
C ASP A 126 45.51 -75.71 7.02
N ALA A 127 44.42 -76.47 6.85
CA ALA A 127 44.47 -77.93 6.82
C ALA A 127 45.26 -78.48 5.62
N TYR A 128 45.09 -77.88 4.44
CA TYR A 128 45.85 -78.27 3.24
C TYR A 128 47.34 -77.96 3.40
N GLU A 129 47.69 -76.75 3.86
CA GLU A 129 49.08 -76.35 4.12
C GLU A 129 49.72 -77.23 5.19
N PHE A 130 49.00 -77.55 6.26
CA PHE A 130 49.47 -78.47 7.30
C PHE A 130 49.74 -79.87 6.74
N LYS A 131 48.82 -80.42 5.93
CA LYS A 131 49.03 -81.71 5.29
C LYS A 131 50.26 -81.69 4.39
N ARG A 132 50.40 -80.66 3.54
CA ARG A 132 51.51 -80.52 2.60
C ARG A 132 52.85 -80.37 3.31
N ASP A 133 52.94 -79.46 4.28
CA ASP A 133 54.21 -79.00 4.83
C ASP A 133 54.65 -79.86 6.03
N ILE A 134 53.71 -80.40 6.81
CA ILE A 134 53.99 -81.25 7.98
C ILE A 134 53.81 -82.73 7.71
N VAL A 135 52.61 -83.14 7.27
CA VAL A 135 52.30 -84.57 7.12
C VAL A 135 53.15 -85.20 6.03
N THR A 136 53.28 -84.54 4.87
CA THR A 136 54.09 -85.04 3.75
C THR A 136 55.48 -84.42 3.66
N GLY A 137 55.63 -83.11 3.92
CA GLY A 137 56.87 -82.36 3.70
C GLY A 137 57.92 -82.47 4.82
N ALA A 138 57.48 -82.85 6.02
CA ALA A 138 58.35 -82.99 7.20
C ALA A 138 58.55 -84.45 7.62
N GLU A 139 58.10 -85.43 6.85
CA GLU A 139 58.33 -86.85 7.13
C GLU A 139 59.78 -87.24 6.84
N ASN A 140 60.39 -88.02 7.73
CA ASN A 140 61.70 -88.59 7.49
C ASN A 140 61.57 -89.85 6.64
N PHE A 141 62.12 -89.83 5.42
CA PHE A 141 62.07 -90.93 4.45
C PHE A 141 62.50 -92.30 4.99
N ARG A 142 63.34 -92.35 6.03
CA ARG A 142 63.83 -93.62 6.60
C ARG A 142 62.98 -94.14 7.76
N THR A 143 62.29 -93.28 8.50
CA THR A 143 61.57 -93.67 9.73
C THR A 143 60.07 -93.45 9.65
N GLY A 144 59.58 -92.74 8.63
CA GLY A 144 58.19 -92.35 8.47
C GLY A 144 57.67 -91.41 9.57
N LYS A 145 58.57 -90.90 10.43
CA LYS A 145 58.22 -90.00 11.53
C LYS A 145 58.44 -88.55 11.13
N THR A 146 57.55 -87.66 11.57
CA THR A 146 57.69 -86.21 11.37
C THR A 146 58.94 -85.68 12.08
N ILE A 147 59.72 -84.87 11.37
CA ILE A 147 60.92 -84.20 11.88
C ILE A 147 60.46 -83.05 12.79
N ALA A 148 60.77 -83.17 14.08
CA ALA A 148 60.33 -82.21 15.11
C ALA A 148 60.74 -80.76 14.80
N GLU A 149 61.96 -80.52 14.33
CA GLU A 149 62.45 -79.18 14.02
C GLU A 149 61.61 -78.48 12.93
N LYS A 150 61.21 -79.22 11.89
CA LYS A 150 60.35 -78.68 10.82
C LYS A 150 58.95 -78.37 11.33
N ALA A 151 58.40 -79.21 12.21
CA ALA A 151 57.10 -78.97 12.83
C ALA A 151 57.11 -77.74 13.74
N VAL A 152 58.16 -77.57 14.55
CA VAL A 152 58.34 -76.38 15.40
C VAL A 152 58.45 -75.12 14.54
N ARG A 153 59.29 -75.14 13.49
CA ARG A 153 59.46 -74.00 12.58
C ARG A 153 58.14 -73.59 11.90
N TYR A 154 57.34 -74.55 11.44
CA TYR A 154 56.02 -74.30 10.87
C TYR A 154 55.07 -73.62 11.87
N MET A 155 55.04 -74.11 13.12
CA MET A 155 54.20 -73.53 14.17
C MET A 155 54.64 -72.10 14.51
N GLU A 156 55.95 -71.83 14.61
CA GLU A 156 56.48 -70.49 14.83
C GLU A 156 56.12 -69.52 13.69
N GLU A 157 56.22 -69.99 12.44
CA GLU A 157 55.83 -69.19 11.27
C GLU A 157 54.32 -68.90 11.23
N LYS A 158 53.48 -69.89 11.56
CA LYS A 158 52.03 -69.71 11.68
C LYS A 158 51.66 -68.74 12.80
N LEU A 159 52.29 -68.84 13.96
CA LEU A 159 52.10 -67.90 15.08
C LEU A 159 52.49 -66.48 14.68
N ARG A 160 53.63 -66.31 14.01
CA ARG A 160 54.09 -65.01 13.51
C ARG A 160 53.11 -64.41 12.50
N ALA A 161 52.62 -65.21 11.55
CA ALA A 161 51.64 -64.78 10.55
C ALA A 161 50.30 -64.38 11.18
N LYS A 162 49.78 -65.16 12.15
CA LYS A 162 48.57 -64.81 12.91
C LYS A 162 48.77 -63.53 13.73
N GLY A 163 49.94 -63.34 14.35
CA GLY A 163 50.30 -62.09 15.04
C GLY A 163 50.28 -60.86 14.14
N ALA A 164 50.88 -60.96 12.93
CA ALA A 164 50.84 -59.88 11.95
C ALA A 164 49.41 -59.56 11.47
N MET A 165 48.57 -60.60 11.31
CA MET A 165 47.16 -60.44 10.94
C MET A 165 46.34 -59.78 12.06
N ALA A 166 46.57 -60.15 13.31
CA ALA A 166 45.92 -59.54 14.47
C ALA A 166 46.24 -58.04 14.55
N GLU A 167 47.50 -57.64 14.37
CA GLU A 167 47.88 -56.23 14.37
C GLU A 167 47.23 -55.46 13.20
N LYS A 168 47.18 -56.05 12.00
CA LYS A 168 46.49 -55.47 10.84
C LYS A 168 44.99 -55.26 11.13
N LEU A 169 44.32 -56.24 11.73
CA LEU A 169 42.90 -56.13 12.09
C LEU A 169 42.68 -55.09 13.19
N ARG A 170 43.57 -55.01 14.18
CA ARG A 170 43.52 -54.01 15.25
C ARG A 170 43.59 -52.58 14.69
N LEU A 171 44.54 -52.32 13.79
CA LEU A 171 44.68 -51.01 13.12
C LEU A 171 43.43 -50.67 12.29
N LYS A 172 42.92 -51.62 11.51
CA LYS A 172 41.67 -51.43 10.76
C LYS A 172 40.48 -51.11 11.66
N ASN A 173 40.32 -51.83 12.77
CA ASN A 173 39.24 -51.59 13.73
C ASN A 173 39.33 -50.19 14.34
N MET A 174 40.54 -49.72 14.67
CA MET A 174 40.77 -48.37 15.16
C MET A 174 40.38 -47.31 14.12
N THR A 175 40.78 -47.47 12.85
CA THR A 175 40.41 -46.57 11.76
C THR A 175 38.89 -46.52 11.55
N LEU A 176 38.23 -47.68 11.53
CA LEU A 176 36.78 -47.76 11.36
C LEU A 176 36.04 -47.10 12.53
N LYS A 177 36.51 -47.27 13.77
CA LYS A 177 35.94 -46.57 14.94
C LYS A 177 36.03 -45.06 14.81
N THR A 178 37.19 -44.53 14.40
CA THR A 178 37.35 -43.08 14.15
C THR A 178 36.44 -42.61 13.01
N GLN A 179 36.28 -43.42 11.96
CA GLN A 179 35.38 -43.09 10.86
C GLN A 179 33.91 -43.05 11.30
N ILE A 180 33.46 -44.02 12.11
CA ILE A 180 32.12 -44.04 12.70
C ILE A 180 31.91 -42.77 13.54
N GLN A 181 32.81 -42.45 14.47
CA GLN A 181 32.72 -41.24 15.28
C GLN A 181 32.64 -39.96 14.44
N LYS A 182 33.39 -39.90 13.33
CA LYS A 182 33.33 -38.77 12.40
C LYS A 182 31.98 -38.69 11.68
N MET A 183 31.42 -39.82 11.27
CA MET A 183 30.12 -39.84 10.61
C MET A 183 29.00 -39.49 11.61
N ASP A 184 29.04 -40.01 12.83
CA ASP A 184 28.09 -39.68 13.90
C ASP A 184 28.11 -38.18 14.22
N THR A 185 29.30 -37.58 14.36
CA THR A 185 29.43 -36.13 14.59
C THR A 185 28.94 -35.29 13.41
N GLN A 186 29.15 -35.75 12.17
CA GLN A 186 28.58 -35.08 10.99
C GLN A 186 27.05 -35.21 10.94
N LEU A 187 26.51 -36.35 11.37
CA LEU A 187 25.08 -36.60 11.39
C LEU A 187 24.42 -35.72 12.44
N GLN A 188 24.99 -35.66 13.64
CA GLN A 188 24.56 -34.74 14.70
C GLN A 188 24.62 -33.27 14.26
N GLN A 189 25.72 -32.83 13.62
CA GLN A 189 25.80 -31.46 13.09
C GLN A 189 24.73 -31.16 12.03
N LYS A 190 24.33 -32.16 11.23
CA LYS A 190 23.26 -31.99 10.24
C LYS A 190 21.87 -32.00 10.88
N GLU A 191 21.66 -32.78 11.92
CA GLU A 191 20.45 -32.75 12.73
C GLU A 191 20.32 -31.38 13.42
N ASP A 192 21.38 -30.88 14.06
CA ASP A 192 21.43 -29.54 14.65
C ASP A 192 21.18 -28.45 13.60
N MET A 193 21.77 -28.57 12.40
CA MET A 193 21.51 -27.63 11.29
C MET A 193 20.06 -27.69 10.78
N GLY A 194 19.42 -28.87 10.87
CA GLY A 194 18.00 -29.06 10.59
C GLY A 194 17.10 -28.44 11.66
N GLU A 195 17.52 -28.50 12.92
CA GLU A 195 16.85 -27.83 14.04
C GLU A 195 17.06 -26.30 14.05
N VAL A 196 18.17 -25.78 13.52
CA VAL A 196 18.47 -24.34 13.41
C VAL A 196 17.49 -23.58 12.49
N LEU A 197 16.70 -24.26 11.65
CA LEU A 197 15.48 -23.66 11.10
C LEU A 197 14.36 -23.80 12.15
N HIS A 198 14.52 -23.13 13.29
CA HIS A 198 13.56 -23.23 14.36
C HIS A 198 12.22 -22.65 13.88
N VAL A 199 11.11 -23.30 14.25
CA VAL A 199 9.76 -22.75 14.07
C VAL A 199 9.67 -21.32 14.62
N ILE A 200 10.46 -21.02 15.66
CA ILE A 200 10.63 -19.70 16.24
C ILE A 200 11.18 -18.67 15.24
N ASP A 201 12.15 -19.01 14.39
CA ASP A 201 12.68 -18.09 13.38
C ASP A 201 11.65 -17.83 12.28
N PHE A 202 10.88 -18.84 11.90
CA PHE A 202 9.79 -18.69 10.94
C PHE A 202 8.66 -17.82 11.52
N ASP A 203 8.32 -18.00 12.79
CA ASP A 203 7.33 -17.18 13.48
C ASP A 203 7.84 -15.76 13.74
N GLN A 204 9.13 -15.57 14.04
CA GLN A 204 9.77 -14.25 14.10
C GLN A 204 9.66 -13.53 12.76
N LEU A 205 9.95 -14.22 11.65
CA LEU A 205 9.88 -13.66 10.30
C LEU A 205 8.43 -13.34 9.90
N LYS A 206 7.45 -14.13 10.33
CA LYS A 206 6.02 -13.78 10.20
C LYS A 206 5.66 -12.53 11.00
N ILE A 207 6.12 -12.41 12.24
CA ILE A 207 5.87 -11.24 13.09
C ILE A 207 6.47 -9.99 12.45
N GLU A 208 7.71 -10.06 11.98
CA GLU A 208 8.37 -8.94 11.30
C GLU A 208 7.63 -8.55 10.01
N ASN A 209 7.24 -9.52 9.19
CA ASN A 209 6.48 -9.26 7.97
C ASN A 209 5.13 -8.59 8.28
N GLN A 210 4.40 -9.09 9.29
CA GLN A 210 3.15 -8.49 9.75
C GLN A 210 3.36 -7.04 10.23
N GLN A 211 4.41 -6.78 11.01
CA GLN A 211 4.75 -5.42 11.45
C GLN A 211 5.11 -4.50 10.28
N TYR A 212 5.81 -4.99 9.26
CA TYR A 212 6.11 -4.21 8.06
C TYR A 212 4.85 -3.90 7.25
N LEU A 213 3.93 -4.85 7.11
CA LEU A 213 2.65 -4.63 6.44
C LEU A 213 1.81 -3.55 7.15
N GLU A 214 1.70 -3.63 8.48
CA GLU A 214 1.00 -2.60 9.28
C GLU A 214 1.64 -1.22 9.09
N LYS A 215 2.98 -1.16 9.06
CA LYS A 215 3.71 0.09 8.85
C LYS A 215 3.52 0.64 7.43
N ILE A 216 3.39 -0.22 6.43
CA ILE A 216 3.06 0.16 5.05
C ILE A 216 1.64 0.73 4.99
N GLU A 217 0.66 0.06 5.62
CA GLU A 217 -0.72 0.55 5.69
C GLU A 217 -0.81 1.91 6.39
N GLU A 218 -0.11 2.09 7.51
CA GLU A 218 -0.07 3.36 8.24
C GLU A 218 0.46 4.49 7.34
N ARG A 219 1.57 4.27 6.64
CA ARG A 219 2.14 5.26 5.70
C ARG A 219 1.22 5.52 4.51
N ASN A 220 0.55 4.49 3.98
CA ASN A 220 -0.42 4.65 2.90
C ASN A 220 -1.64 5.48 3.32
N ASN A 221 -2.16 5.26 4.53
CA ASN A 221 -3.25 6.04 5.09
C ASN A 221 -2.84 7.51 5.29
N GLU A 222 -1.62 7.74 5.79
CA GLU A 222 -1.09 9.10 5.94
C GLU A 222 -0.88 9.80 4.59
N LEU A 223 -0.36 9.09 3.59
CA LEU A 223 -0.23 9.58 2.22
C LEU A 223 -1.59 9.96 1.62
N LEU A 224 -2.62 9.11 1.82
CA LEU A 224 -3.98 9.39 1.36
C LEU A 224 -4.54 10.65 2.01
N ARG A 225 -4.37 10.80 3.33
CA ARG A 225 -4.80 12.00 4.08
C ARG A 225 -4.14 13.27 3.55
N LEU A 226 -2.83 13.22 3.29
CA LEU A 226 -2.08 14.34 2.73
C LEU A 226 -2.54 14.67 1.30
N LYS A 227 -2.81 13.67 0.46
CA LYS A 227 -3.36 13.88 -0.89
C LYS A 227 -4.72 14.57 -0.86
N LEU A 228 -5.63 14.14 0.00
CA LEU A 228 -6.95 14.77 0.16
C LEU A 228 -6.83 16.22 0.64
N THR A 229 -5.99 16.46 1.65
CA THR A 229 -5.77 17.81 2.20
C THR A 229 -5.15 18.74 1.15
N THR A 230 -4.17 18.24 0.37
CA THR A 230 -3.56 18.98 -0.73
C THR A 230 -4.58 19.30 -1.82
N GLY A 231 -5.41 18.32 -2.21
CA GLY A 231 -6.48 18.52 -3.18
C GLY A 231 -7.48 19.61 -2.74
N ASN A 232 -7.94 19.55 -1.50
CA ASN A 232 -8.82 20.56 -0.92
C ASN A 232 -8.16 21.96 -0.90
N THR A 233 -6.89 22.02 -0.51
CA THR A 233 -6.13 23.28 -0.47
C THR A 233 -5.99 23.90 -1.86
N VAL A 234 -5.69 23.07 -2.88
CA VAL A 234 -5.63 23.52 -4.28
C VAL A 234 -6.99 24.01 -4.77
N GLN A 235 -8.08 23.33 -4.40
CA GLN A 235 -9.43 23.77 -4.76
C GLN A 235 -9.75 25.14 -4.14
N VAL A 236 -9.48 25.32 -2.84
CA VAL A 236 -9.65 26.61 -2.15
C VAL A 236 -8.78 27.69 -2.81
N LEU A 237 -7.51 27.39 -3.09
CA LEU A 237 -6.60 28.32 -3.75
C LEU A 237 -7.13 28.76 -5.12
N ASN A 238 -7.64 27.83 -5.94
CA ASN A 238 -8.22 28.15 -7.23
C ASN A 238 -9.47 29.03 -7.09
N THR A 239 -10.35 28.76 -6.11
CA THR A 239 -11.52 29.63 -5.86
C THR A 239 -11.11 31.05 -5.46
N LEU A 240 -10.11 31.20 -4.58
CA LEU A 240 -9.58 32.49 -4.17
C LEU A 240 -8.90 33.21 -5.34
N LYS A 241 -8.17 32.50 -6.19
CA LYS A 241 -7.54 33.04 -7.40
C LYS A 241 -8.58 33.57 -8.39
N HIS A 242 -9.67 32.82 -8.62
CA HIS A 242 -10.78 33.30 -9.45
C HIS A 242 -11.45 34.54 -8.85
N ARG A 243 -11.72 34.55 -7.54
CA ARG A 243 -12.31 35.71 -6.87
C ARG A 243 -11.41 36.94 -6.96
N LEU A 244 -10.10 36.78 -6.75
CA LEU A 244 -9.11 37.84 -6.88
C LEU A 244 -9.10 38.39 -8.30
N ASN A 245 -9.11 37.52 -9.31
CA ASN A 245 -9.13 37.95 -10.71
C ASN A 245 -10.39 38.76 -11.03
N ASN A 246 -11.55 38.33 -10.55
CA ASN A 246 -12.81 39.06 -10.72
C ASN A 246 -12.73 40.45 -10.07
N LEU A 247 -12.31 40.53 -8.81
CA LEU A 247 -12.15 41.81 -8.10
C LEU A 247 -11.10 42.72 -8.76
N THR A 248 -10.06 42.15 -9.35
CA THR A 248 -9.03 42.90 -10.08
C THR A 248 -9.62 43.49 -11.35
N SER A 249 -10.36 42.69 -12.13
CA SER A 249 -11.04 43.15 -13.34
C SER A 249 -12.10 44.23 -13.05
N GLU A 250 -12.83 44.09 -11.94
CA GLU A 250 -13.79 45.10 -11.46
C GLU A 250 -13.08 46.39 -11.04
N SER A 251 -11.95 46.28 -10.31
CA SER A 251 -11.13 47.44 -9.94
C SER A 251 -10.60 48.18 -11.17
N GLU A 252 -10.12 47.45 -12.18
CA GLU A 252 -9.68 48.03 -13.46
C GLU A 252 -10.83 48.69 -14.23
N TRP A 253 -12.03 48.09 -14.20
CA TRP A 253 -13.22 48.69 -14.78
C TRP A 253 -13.63 49.98 -14.05
N LEU A 254 -13.70 49.96 -12.71
CA LEU A 254 -14.02 51.13 -11.89
C LEU A 254 -12.99 52.25 -12.05
N LYS A 255 -11.70 51.92 -12.20
CA LYS A 255 -10.65 52.90 -12.50
C LYS A 255 -10.89 53.58 -13.85
N ARG A 256 -11.24 52.81 -14.89
CA ARG A 256 -11.60 53.34 -16.21
C ARG A 256 -12.82 54.26 -16.13
N GLU A 257 -13.88 53.82 -15.47
CA GLU A 257 -15.10 54.61 -15.26
C GLU A 257 -14.81 55.92 -14.50
N THR A 258 -13.98 55.84 -13.45
CA THR A 258 -13.57 57.02 -12.68
C THR A 258 -12.80 58.02 -13.53
N ASN A 259 -11.87 57.54 -14.38
CA ASN A 259 -11.12 58.41 -15.29
C ASN A 259 -12.05 59.06 -16.33
N GLN A 260 -12.97 58.28 -16.92
CA GLN A 260 -13.95 58.81 -17.87
C GLN A 260 -14.87 59.88 -17.26
N ARG A 261 -15.29 59.69 -15.99
CA ARG A 261 -16.06 60.69 -15.26
C ARG A 261 -15.24 61.94 -14.94
N LYS A 262 -13.96 61.80 -14.58
CA LYS A 262 -13.06 62.94 -14.38
C LYS A 262 -12.89 63.75 -15.67
N GLU A 263 -12.68 63.10 -16.80
CA GLU A 263 -12.60 63.77 -18.10
C GLU A 263 -13.90 64.52 -18.45
N SER A 264 -15.05 63.88 -18.22
CA SER A 264 -16.35 64.53 -18.40
C SER A 264 -16.54 65.74 -17.49
N LEU A 265 -16.12 65.64 -16.22
CA LEU A 265 -16.15 66.75 -15.27
C LEU A 265 -15.29 67.92 -15.74
N VAL A 266 -14.07 67.65 -16.23
CA VAL A 266 -13.19 68.69 -16.78
C VAL A 266 -13.88 69.43 -17.93
N LYS A 267 -14.47 68.71 -18.89
CA LYS A 267 -15.22 69.31 -20.01
C LYS A 267 -16.40 70.17 -19.53
N ILE A 268 -17.16 69.68 -18.55
CA ILE A 268 -18.30 70.43 -17.98
C ILE A 268 -17.78 71.69 -17.26
N THR A 269 -16.69 71.62 -16.50
CA THR A 269 -16.12 72.80 -15.84
C THR A 269 -15.59 73.84 -16.83
N GLU A 270 -14.97 73.40 -17.93
CA GLU A 270 -14.56 74.29 -19.03
C GLU A 270 -15.78 74.95 -19.70
N GLU A 271 -16.85 74.19 -19.93
CA GLU A 271 -18.09 74.70 -20.48
C GLU A 271 -18.79 75.69 -19.54
N ILE A 272 -18.84 75.40 -18.23
CA ILE A 272 -19.33 76.34 -17.21
C ILE A 272 -18.51 77.63 -17.25
N SER A 273 -17.18 77.55 -17.27
CA SER A 273 -16.33 78.74 -17.35
C SER A 273 -16.58 79.54 -18.63
N ARG A 274 -16.80 78.87 -19.77
CA ARG A 274 -17.16 79.54 -21.05
C ARG A 274 -18.48 80.27 -20.94
N VAL A 275 -19.52 79.59 -20.42
CA VAL A 275 -20.86 80.17 -20.22
C VAL A 275 -20.81 81.33 -19.23
N GLU A 276 -20.02 81.26 -18.16
CA GLU A 276 -19.82 82.37 -17.22
C GLU A 276 -19.16 83.58 -17.88
N GLN A 277 -18.15 83.36 -18.73
CA GLN A 277 -17.53 84.43 -19.51
C GLN A 277 -18.52 85.05 -20.51
N GLU A 278 -19.27 84.23 -21.24
CA GLU A 278 -20.32 84.68 -22.15
C GLU A 278 -21.40 85.48 -21.41
N LYS A 279 -21.84 85.01 -20.24
CA LYS A 279 -22.79 85.71 -19.37
C LYS A 279 -22.26 87.06 -18.90
N GLU A 280 -20.99 87.13 -18.48
CA GLU A 280 -20.36 88.40 -18.08
C GLU A 280 -20.21 89.36 -19.27
N GLN A 281 -19.84 88.86 -20.45
CA GLN A 281 -19.80 89.66 -21.68
C GLN A 281 -21.19 90.20 -22.06
N ALA A 282 -22.22 89.34 -22.02
CA ALA A 282 -23.60 89.74 -22.25
C ALA A 282 -24.07 90.77 -21.21
N ALA A 283 -23.75 90.59 -19.93
CA ALA A 283 -24.07 91.54 -18.86
C ALA A 283 -23.32 92.88 -19.01
N ARG A 284 -22.10 92.88 -19.56
CA ARG A 284 -21.37 94.12 -19.92
C ARG A 284 -22.00 94.81 -21.12
N LEU A 285 -22.43 94.05 -22.13
CA LEU A 285 -23.12 94.59 -23.29
C LEU A 285 -24.48 95.19 -22.88
N ASP A 286 -25.27 94.49 -22.08
CA ASP A 286 -26.53 94.99 -21.52
C ASP A 286 -26.32 96.29 -20.72
N ARG A 287 -25.27 96.34 -19.89
CA ARG A 287 -24.88 97.56 -19.17
C ARG A 287 -24.47 98.71 -20.09
N LYS A 288 -23.82 98.43 -21.23
CA LYS A 288 -23.48 99.46 -22.23
C LYS A 288 -24.73 99.95 -22.95
N LEU A 289 -25.58 99.05 -23.43
CA LEU A 289 -26.83 99.38 -24.11
C LEU A 289 -27.76 100.19 -23.20
N ARG A 290 -27.89 99.83 -21.91
CA ARG A 290 -28.64 100.65 -20.93
C ARG A 290 -28.03 102.04 -20.70
N ARG A 291 -26.70 102.19 -20.82
CA ARG A 291 -26.06 103.52 -20.78
C ARG A 291 -26.36 104.30 -22.05
N GLU A 292 -26.28 103.65 -23.21
CA GLU A 292 -26.60 104.24 -24.51
C GLU A 292 -28.08 104.66 -24.58
N GLU A 293 -29.01 103.82 -24.11
CA GLU A 293 -30.44 104.12 -23.97
C GLU A 293 -30.69 105.28 -22.99
N ASN A 294 -29.98 105.33 -21.86
CA ASN A 294 -30.03 106.48 -20.94
C ASN A 294 -29.42 107.76 -21.53
N THR A 295 -28.46 107.66 -22.46
CA THR A 295 -27.95 108.83 -23.20
C THR A 295 -28.87 109.21 -24.36
N GLU A 296 -29.58 108.27 -24.97
CA GLU A 296 -30.65 108.52 -25.96
C GLU A 296 -31.92 109.08 -25.30
N SER A 297 -32.12 108.87 -24.00
CA SER A 297 -33.12 109.62 -23.21
C SER A 297 -32.82 111.12 -23.12
N ASN A 298 -31.66 111.57 -23.63
CA ASN A 298 -31.29 112.97 -23.82
C ASN A 298 -31.40 113.40 -25.30
N MET A 299 -32.21 112.70 -26.11
CA MET A 299 -32.57 113.13 -27.46
C MET A 299 -33.48 114.36 -27.38
N PRO A 300 -33.15 115.50 -28.03
CA PRO A 300 -33.96 116.72 -27.99
C PRO A 300 -35.40 116.43 -28.37
N GLN A 301 -36.35 116.89 -27.55
CA GLN A 301 -37.76 116.69 -27.80
C GLN A 301 -38.14 117.38 -29.12
N VAL A 302 -39.12 116.86 -29.87
CA VAL A 302 -39.49 117.37 -31.21
C VAL A 302 -39.70 118.90 -31.22
N LEU A 303 -40.15 119.49 -30.11
CA LEU A 303 -40.32 120.93 -29.93
C LEU A 303 -38.99 121.71 -29.91
N ASP A 304 -37.92 121.14 -29.35
CA ASP A 304 -36.57 121.74 -29.37
C ASP A 304 -35.93 121.67 -30.75
N TYR A 305 -36.21 120.59 -31.51
CA TYR A 305 -35.77 120.52 -32.91
C TYR A 305 -36.54 121.53 -33.79
N VAL A 306 -37.83 121.75 -33.51
CA VAL A 306 -38.65 122.76 -34.19
C VAL A 306 -38.21 124.18 -33.84
N SER A 307 -37.86 124.46 -32.58
CA SER A 307 -37.35 125.78 -32.17
C SER A 307 -35.98 126.08 -32.76
N GLN A 308 -35.05 125.12 -32.77
CA GLN A 308 -33.75 125.25 -33.44
C GLN A 308 -33.91 125.47 -34.95
N LYS A 309 -34.87 124.80 -35.58
CA LYS A 309 -35.17 124.99 -37.01
C LYS A 309 -35.80 126.36 -37.29
N ALA A 310 -36.63 126.87 -36.38
CA ALA A 310 -37.19 128.22 -36.47
C ALA A 310 -36.12 129.31 -36.31
N GLU A 311 -35.19 129.14 -35.36
CA GLU A 311 -34.01 130.02 -35.24
C GLU A 311 -33.15 130.01 -36.50
N MET A 312 -32.96 128.84 -37.11
CA MET A 312 -32.20 128.71 -38.35
C MET A 312 -32.86 129.49 -39.51
N TYR A 313 -34.19 129.43 -39.65
CA TYR A 313 -34.93 130.23 -40.63
C TYR A 313 -34.91 131.74 -40.34
N GLU A 314 -34.99 132.16 -39.07
CA GLU A 314 -34.92 133.58 -38.70
C GLU A 314 -33.51 134.15 -38.95
N LEU A 315 -32.46 133.37 -38.68
CA LEU A 315 -31.08 133.71 -39.00
C LEU A 315 -30.83 133.77 -40.51
N GLU A 316 -31.40 132.84 -41.30
CA GLU A 316 -31.36 132.90 -42.77
C GLU A 316 -32.06 134.15 -43.33
N ARG A 317 -33.19 134.53 -42.73
CA ARG A 317 -33.91 135.74 -43.08
C ARG A 317 -33.10 137.00 -42.75
N GLN A 318 -32.44 137.03 -41.60
CA GLN A 318 -31.55 138.14 -41.22
C GLN A 318 -30.32 138.21 -42.14
N LEU A 319 -29.72 137.07 -42.49
CA LEU A 319 -28.58 136.99 -43.41
C LEU A 319 -28.95 137.52 -44.80
N ASN A 320 -30.12 137.15 -45.32
CA ASN A 320 -30.63 137.68 -46.60
C ASN A 320 -30.97 139.18 -46.54
N ALA A 321 -31.50 139.67 -45.41
CA ALA A 321 -31.74 141.10 -45.21
C ALA A 321 -30.44 141.91 -45.15
N TRP A 322 -29.41 141.38 -44.49
CA TRP A 322 -28.08 142.00 -44.46
C TRP A 322 -27.39 141.97 -45.83
N ASN A 323 -27.47 140.87 -46.59
CA ASN A 323 -26.98 140.81 -47.97
C ASN A 323 -27.61 141.89 -48.85
N ARG A 324 -28.92 142.13 -48.71
CA ARG A 324 -29.62 143.18 -49.45
C ARG A 324 -29.17 144.60 -49.05
N LYS A 325 -28.85 144.82 -47.77
CA LYS A 325 -28.27 146.10 -47.29
C LYS A 325 -26.83 146.29 -47.80
N VAL A 326 -26.05 145.23 -47.88
CA VAL A 326 -24.69 145.24 -48.44
C VAL A 326 -24.73 145.54 -49.94
N GLU A 327 -25.67 144.97 -50.71
CA GLU A 327 -25.86 145.32 -52.12
C GLU A 327 -26.24 146.80 -52.34
N ILE A 328 -27.11 147.36 -51.48
CA ILE A 328 -27.50 148.78 -51.56
C ILE A 328 -26.30 149.68 -51.22
N ALA A 329 -25.53 149.33 -50.20
CA ALA A 329 -24.31 150.05 -49.82
C ALA A 329 -23.21 149.94 -50.90
N ASP A 330 -23.07 148.79 -51.57
CA ASP A 330 -22.14 148.59 -52.69
C ASP A 330 -22.58 149.38 -53.94
N MET A 331 -23.89 149.47 -54.21
CA MET A 331 -24.40 150.32 -55.29
C MET A 331 -24.21 151.82 -54.99
N GLU A 332 -24.38 152.25 -53.74
CA GLU A 332 -24.09 153.64 -53.30
C GLU A 332 -22.59 153.93 -53.32
N ALA A 333 -21.72 153.00 -52.91
CA ALA A 333 -20.27 153.13 -52.99
C ALA A 333 -19.77 153.17 -54.45
N ARG A 334 -20.38 152.40 -55.36
CA ARG A 334 -20.11 152.48 -56.82
C ARG A 334 -20.57 153.81 -57.43
N ARG A 335 -21.69 154.37 -56.94
CA ARG A 335 -22.15 155.72 -57.33
C ARG A 335 -21.23 156.83 -56.80
N TYR A 336 -20.75 156.71 -55.56
CA TYR A 336 -19.77 157.63 -54.97
C TYR A 336 -18.39 157.54 -55.63
N ALA A 337 -17.94 156.34 -56.04
CA ALA A 337 -16.69 156.14 -56.80
C ALA A 337 -16.73 156.74 -58.22
N GLN A 338 -17.91 156.78 -58.86
CA GLN A 338 -18.11 157.50 -60.12
C GLN A 338 -18.18 159.03 -59.94
N LEU A 339 -18.54 159.52 -58.75
CA LEU A 339 -18.59 160.94 -58.41
C LEU A 339 -17.22 161.50 -57.97
N THR A 340 -16.37 160.71 -57.30
CA THR A 340 -15.01 161.11 -56.90
C THR A 340 -14.00 161.10 -58.05
N ARG A 341 -14.23 160.34 -59.13
CA ARG A 341 -13.39 160.44 -60.35
C ARG A 341 -13.62 161.75 -61.14
N LYS A 342 -14.65 162.54 -60.81
CA LYS A 342 -14.91 163.89 -61.37
C LYS A 342 -14.42 165.04 -60.48
N PHE A 343 -13.86 164.78 -59.29
CA PHE A 343 -13.43 165.81 -58.33
C PHE A 343 -12.01 165.61 -57.75
N SER A 344 -11.11 164.98 -58.50
CA SER A 344 -9.65 165.11 -58.27
C SER A 344 -8.97 165.58 -59.56
N GLY A 345 -9.33 166.79 -59.99
CA GLY A 345 -8.51 167.61 -60.87
C GLY A 345 -7.62 168.55 -60.05
N GLY A 346 -6.56 169.05 -60.68
CA GLY A 346 -6.00 170.36 -60.36
C GLY A 346 -4.95 170.41 -59.26
N SER A 347 -3.72 169.99 -59.59
CA SER A 347 -2.49 170.80 -59.51
C SER A 347 -1.44 170.20 -60.42
#